data_AF-A0A9D1KN34-F1
#
_entry.id   AF-A0A9D1KN34-F1
#
_cell.length_a   1.000
_cell.length_b   1.000
_cell.length_c   1.000
_cell.angle_alpha   90.00
_cell.angle_beta   90.00
_cell.angle_gamma   90.00
#
_symmetry.space_group_name_H-M   'P 1'
#
loop_
_entity.id
_entity.type
_entity.pdbx_description
1 polymer ?
#
loop_
_entity_poly.entity_id
_entity_poly.type
_entity_poly.pdbx_seq_one_letter_code
_entity_poly.pdbx_strand_id
1 'polypeptide(L)'
;PHPKDFTDDVIEAMAETPNVMPQLHMPLQSGSDRILRQMRRSYRSERYLGIIDRVRQAMPEAAITTDIIVGFPGETEEDFAQTLEVTERSRFASAFTFQYSTRPGTPAATMDQQVPKPVVQERYDRLVELVNRLAWDGNRELEGREVEVMFADGEGRKDAATSRMSGRARDNRLVHVAVPDDPQHRPRPGDIARTVITHAAPHHLNADAGITDLRRTRGGDTWQARQDQPSQDGPRSRPTVGLGMPTLGVPQQAPATDQGCGCS
;
A
#
# COMPACT_ATOMS: atom_id res chain seq x y z
N PRO A 1 7.84 -7.91 -2.09
CA PRO A 1 8.85 -8.99 -2.18
C PRO A 1 9.99 -8.74 -1.19
N HIS A 2 10.60 -9.79 -0.62
CA HIS A 2 11.76 -9.56 0.24
C HIS A 2 12.98 -9.20 -0.64
N PRO A 3 13.77 -8.15 -0.32
CA PRO A 3 14.90 -7.72 -1.17
C PRO A 3 15.92 -8.83 -1.49
N LYS A 4 15.96 -9.89 -0.67
CA LYS A 4 16.82 -11.05 -0.91
C LYS A 4 16.45 -11.81 -2.19
N ASP A 5 15.17 -11.89 -2.49
CA ASP A 5 14.61 -12.77 -3.52
C ASP A 5 14.17 -11.98 -4.76
N PHE A 6 14.62 -10.72 -4.85
CA PHE A 6 14.31 -9.82 -5.96
C PHE A 6 15.47 -9.82 -6.95
N THR A 7 15.37 -10.73 -7.91
CA THR A 7 16.34 -11.02 -8.97
C THR A 7 15.96 -10.31 -10.28
N ASP A 8 16.85 -10.34 -11.26
CA ASP A 8 16.67 -9.58 -12.51
C ASP A 8 15.54 -10.15 -13.38
N ASP A 9 15.31 -11.46 -13.35
CA ASP A 9 14.17 -12.13 -13.99
C ASP A 9 12.81 -11.67 -13.41
N VAL A 10 12.75 -11.37 -12.11
CA VAL A 10 11.54 -10.79 -11.50
C VAL A 10 11.31 -9.37 -11.99
N ILE A 11 12.37 -8.57 -12.13
CA ILE A 11 12.28 -7.20 -12.65
C ILE A 11 11.80 -7.21 -14.11
N GLU A 12 12.39 -8.07 -14.94
CA GLU A 12 12.01 -8.27 -16.34
C GLU A 12 10.54 -8.71 -16.46
N ALA A 13 10.14 -9.74 -15.70
CA ALA A 13 8.76 -10.21 -15.70
C ALA A 13 7.76 -9.11 -15.28
N MET A 14 8.12 -8.26 -14.32
CA MET A 14 7.29 -7.11 -13.93
C MET A 14 7.18 -6.07 -15.05
N ALA A 15 8.29 -5.76 -15.73
CA ALA A 15 8.34 -4.75 -16.79
C ALA A 15 7.61 -5.21 -18.07
N GLU A 16 7.71 -6.49 -18.42
CA GLU A 16 7.16 -7.02 -19.67
C GLU A 16 5.68 -7.45 -19.57
N THR A 17 5.17 -7.69 -18.36
CA THR A 17 3.79 -8.17 -18.17
C THR A 17 2.81 -6.99 -18.09
N PRO A 18 1.94 -6.75 -19.09
CA PRO A 18 1.12 -5.53 -19.16
C PRO A 18 0.11 -5.34 -18.02
N ASN A 19 -0.30 -6.46 -17.42
CA ASN A 19 -1.24 -6.51 -16.30
C ASN A 19 -0.56 -6.31 -14.93
N VAL A 20 0.77 -6.32 -14.87
CA VAL A 20 1.51 -5.99 -13.65
C VAL A 20 1.65 -4.48 -13.57
N MET A 21 1.23 -3.94 -12.43
CA MET A 21 1.33 -2.51 -12.18
C MET A 21 2.76 -2.13 -11.78
N PRO A 22 3.27 -0.96 -12.19
CA PRO A 22 4.60 -0.47 -11.83
C PRO A 22 4.60 0.07 -10.40
N GLN A 23 4.23 -0.77 -9.44
CA GLN A 23 4.21 -0.48 -8.01
C GLN A 23 4.96 -1.59 -7.28
N LEU A 24 5.92 -1.19 -6.45
CA LEU A 24 6.76 -2.13 -5.72
C LEU A 24 6.86 -1.75 -4.25
N HIS A 25 6.51 -2.69 -3.37
CA HIS A 25 6.77 -2.56 -1.95
C HIS A 25 7.98 -3.40 -1.54
N MET A 26 9.04 -2.71 -1.11
CA MET A 26 10.35 -3.27 -0.78
C MET A 26 10.82 -2.77 0.59
N PRO A 27 10.62 -3.55 1.66
CA PRO A 27 10.95 -3.10 3.02
C PRO A 27 12.48 -2.97 3.20
N LEU A 28 12.96 -1.74 3.42
CA LEU A 28 14.36 -1.45 3.73
C LEU A 28 14.68 -1.80 5.19
N GLN A 29 13.79 -1.39 6.10
CA GLN A 29 13.88 -1.47 7.57
C GLN A 29 14.89 -0.49 8.18
N SER A 30 16.14 -0.47 7.71
CA SER A 30 17.18 0.51 8.09
C SER A 30 18.17 0.68 6.94
N GLY A 31 18.80 1.85 6.79
CA GLY A 31 19.89 2.03 5.82
C GLY A 31 21.28 1.68 6.37
N SER A 32 21.41 1.46 7.69
CA SER A 32 22.68 1.01 8.28
C SER A 32 22.86 -0.49 8.15
N ASP A 33 23.98 -0.88 7.53
CA ASP A 33 24.38 -2.28 7.42
C ASP A 33 24.62 -2.95 8.78
N ARG A 34 25.02 -2.18 9.80
CA ARG A 34 25.20 -2.69 11.16
C ARG A 34 23.85 -3.00 11.80
N ILE A 35 22.88 -2.09 11.68
CA ILE A 35 21.53 -2.30 12.19
C ILE A 35 20.82 -3.41 11.42
N LEU A 36 20.94 -3.45 10.09
CA LEU A 36 20.41 -4.55 9.27
C LEU A 36 20.96 -5.92 9.71
N ARG A 37 22.25 -6.03 10.06
CA ARG A 37 22.82 -7.27 10.64
C ARG A 37 22.17 -7.62 11.97
N GLN A 38 21.99 -6.66 12.87
CA GLN A 38 21.36 -6.89 14.18
C GLN A 38 19.89 -7.28 14.05
N MET A 39 19.18 -6.74 13.05
CA MET A 39 17.83 -7.14 12.65
C MET A 39 17.77 -8.49 11.91
N ARG A 40 18.90 -9.18 11.75
CA ARG A 40 19.05 -10.46 11.04
C ARG A 40 18.60 -10.39 9.56
N ARG A 41 18.76 -9.23 8.93
CA ARG A 41 18.55 -9.06 7.49
C ARG A 41 19.74 -9.60 6.71
N SER A 42 19.46 -10.28 5.60
CA SER A 42 20.46 -10.92 4.72
C SER A 42 20.97 -10.01 3.59
N TYR A 43 20.41 -8.80 3.46
CA TYR A 43 20.80 -7.79 2.47
C TYR A 43 21.43 -6.56 3.14
N ARG A 44 22.15 -5.76 2.35
CA ARG A 44 22.88 -4.56 2.76
C ARG A 44 22.47 -3.38 1.88
N SER A 45 22.79 -2.16 2.31
CA SER A 45 22.39 -0.92 1.64
C SER A 45 22.80 -0.90 0.16
N GLU A 46 24.03 -1.29 -0.15
CA GLU A 46 24.55 -1.36 -1.53
C GLU A 46 23.69 -2.28 -2.42
N ARG A 47 23.42 -3.51 -1.96
CA ARG A 47 22.57 -4.45 -2.71
C ARG A 47 21.16 -3.91 -2.88
N TYR A 48 20.60 -3.29 -1.83
CA TYR A 48 19.26 -2.71 -1.88
C TYR A 48 19.19 -1.61 -2.94
N LEU A 49 20.13 -0.66 -2.92
CA LEU A 49 20.20 0.43 -3.89
C LEU A 49 20.42 -0.08 -5.32
N GLY A 50 21.27 -1.09 -5.50
CA GLY A 50 21.45 -1.71 -6.82
C GLY A 50 20.16 -2.34 -7.38
N ILE A 51 19.29 -2.87 -6.52
CA ILE A 51 17.96 -3.34 -6.95
C ILE A 51 17.09 -2.15 -7.38
N ILE A 52 17.07 -1.07 -6.59
CA ILE A 52 16.31 0.14 -6.91
C ILE A 52 16.74 0.72 -8.27
N ASP A 53 18.04 0.78 -8.53
CA ASP A 53 18.60 1.28 -9.79
C ASP A 53 18.14 0.42 -10.98
N ARG A 54 18.19 -0.91 -10.87
CA ARG A 54 17.71 -1.82 -11.92
C ARG A 54 16.20 -1.71 -12.16
N VAL A 55 15.40 -1.58 -11.10
CA VAL A 55 13.96 -1.34 -11.21
C VAL A 55 13.68 -0.05 -11.97
N ARG A 56 14.37 1.04 -11.63
CA ARG A 56 14.20 2.34 -12.32
C ARG A 56 14.68 2.33 -13.76
N GLN A 57 15.69 1.54 -14.07
CA GLN A 57 16.15 1.37 -15.44
C GLN A 57 15.12 0.63 -16.29
N ALA A 58 14.49 -0.42 -15.75
CA ALA A 58 13.49 -1.22 -16.46
C ALA A 58 12.10 -0.56 -16.49
N MET A 59 11.71 0.11 -15.40
CA MET A 59 10.41 0.76 -15.20
C MET A 59 10.62 2.14 -14.55
N PRO A 60 10.98 3.17 -15.34
CA PRO A 60 11.26 4.51 -14.82
C PRO A 60 10.13 5.15 -14.01
N GLU A 61 8.89 4.79 -14.31
CA GLU A 61 7.68 5.25 -13.65
C GLU A 61 7.31 4.48 -12.37
N ALA A 62 8.09 3.47 -11.98
CA ALA A 62 7.74 2.61 -10.86
C ALA A 62 7.67 3.36 -9.52
N ALA A 63 6.51 3.28 -8.87
CA ALA A 63 6.35 3.78 -7.51
C ALA A 63 6.87 2.75 -6.51
N ILE A 64 8.00 3.07 -5.89
CA ILE A 64 8.63 2.22 -4.88
C ILE A 64 8.25 2.71 -3.49
N THR A 65 7.74 1.81 -2.67
CA THR A 65 7.39 2.06 -1.26
C THR A 65 8.18 1.14 -0.34
N THR A 66 8.35 1.56 0.91
CA THR A 66 9.20 0.86 1.87
C THR A 66 8.64 0.93 3.29
N ASP A 67 9.22 0.12 4.17
CA ASP A 67 9.03 0.21 5.62
C ASP A 67 10.38 0.58 6.26
N ILE A 68 10.40 1.54 7.18
CA ILE A 68 11.61 1.95 7.91
C ILE A 68 11.30 1.98 9.41
N ILE A 69 12.21 1.43 10.22
CA ILE A 69 12.13 1.40 11.67
C ILE A 69 13.22 2.31 12.24
N VAL A 70 12.82 3.24 13.11
CA VAL A 70 13.72 4.20 13.78
C VAL A 70 13.87 3.83 15.25
N GLY A 71 15.08 3.94 15.80
CA GLY A 71 15.32 3.73 17.22
C GLY A 71 15.50 2.26 17.61
N PHE A 72 15.95 1.41 16.66
CA PHE A 72 16.30 0.03 16.98
C PHE A 72 17.39 -0.01 18.08
N PRO A 73 17.38 -0.98 19.02
CA PRO A 73 18.37 -1.04 20.09
C PRO A 73 19.80 -1.03 19.54
N GLY A 74 20.60 -0.10 20.03
CA GLY A 74 21.97 0.13 19.59
C GLY A 74 22.12 1.09 18.41
N GLU A 75 21.06 1.68 17.85
CA GLU A 75 21.13 2.65 16.75
C GLU A 75 21.81 3.97 17.16
N THR A 76 22.93 4.30 16.50
CA THR A 76 23.65 5.56 16.71
C THR A 76 23.23 6.63 15.69
N GLU A 77 23.71 7.86 15.86
CA GLU A 77 23.41 8.93 14.90
C GLU A 77 24.00 8.65 13.51
N GLU A 78 25.16 8.00 13.45
CA GLU A 78 25.78 7.60 12.19
C GLU A 78 24.92 6.58 11.43
N ASP A 79 24.31 5.62 12.12
CA ASP A 79 23.42 4.64 11.50
C ASP A 79 22.12 5.27 10.99
N PHE A 80 21.62 6.25 11.74
CA PHE A 80 20.45 7.00 11.33
C PHE A 80 20.76 7.89 10.12
N ALA A 81 21.93 8.54 10.09
CA ALA A 81 22.39 9.31 8.93
C ALA A 81 22.51 8.43 7.67
N GLN A 82 23.05 7.21 7.80
CA GLN A 82 23.05 6.23 6.69
C GLN A 82 21.63 5.86 6.24
N THR A 83 20.68 5.79 7.17
CA THR A 83 19.26 5.56 6.84
C THR A 83 18.67 6.71 6.04
N LEU A 84 18.97 7.96 6.40
CA LEU A 84 18.56 9.13 5.62
C LEU A 84 19.21 9.13 4.22
N GLU A 85 20.50 8.80 4.11
CA GLU A 85 21.20 8.74 2.82
C GLU A 85 20.58 7.70 1.86
N VAL A 86 20.35 6.48 2.35
CA VAL A 86 19.73 5.43 1.54
C VAL A 86 18.30 5.82 1.15
N THR A 87 17.56 6.50 2.04
CA THR A 87 16.20 7.01 1.75
C THR A 87 16.23 8.06 0.65
N GLU A 88 17.14 9.04 0.73
CA GLU A 88 17.33 10.09 -0.27
C GLU A 88 17.67 9.50 -1.65
N ARG A 89 18.64 8.58 -1.70
CA ARG A 89 19.05 7.92 -2.95
C ARG A 89 17.93 7.07 -3.54
N SER A 90 17.17 6.39 -2.68
CA SER A 90 16.07 5.53 -3.10
C SER A 90 14.86 6.32 -3.60
N ARG A 91 14.70 7.61 -3.26
CA ARG A 91 13.56 8.49 -3.61
C ARG A 91 12.21 7.74 -3.59
N PHE A 92 11.83 7.21 -2.43
CA PHE A 92 10.60 6.43 -2.31
C PHE A 92 9.37 7.29 -2.60
N ALA A 93 8.37 6.70 -3.27
CA ALA A 93 7.07 7.34 -3.49
C ALA A 93 6.27 7.46 -2.17
N SER A 94 6.53 6.56 -1.22
CA SER A 94 6.02 6.61 0.15
C SER A 94 6.84 5.68 1.04
N ALA A 95 6.94 5.98 2.33
CA ALA A 95 7.52 5.08 3.31
C ALA A 95 6.62 4.97 4.54
N PHE A 96 6.42 3.75 5.03
CA PHE A 96 5.82 3.52 6.33
C PHE A 96 6.93 3.61 7.38
N THR A 97 6.89 4.66 8.18
CA THR A 97 7.86 4.93 9.24
C THR A 97 7.31 4.45 10.57
N PHE A 98 8.10 3.65 11.29
CA PHE A 98 7.74 3.11 12.59
C PHE A 98 8.79 3.48 13.63
N GLN A 99 8.37 3.90 14.81
CA GLN A 99 9.25 3.93 15.98
C GLN A 99 9.37 2.52 16.54
N TYR A 100 10.59 2.06 16.81
CA TYR A 100 10.80 0.79 17.48
C TYR A 100 10.12 0.82 18.85
N SER A 101 9.33 -0.22 19.12
CA SER A 101 8.66 -0.40 20.40
C SER A 101 8.99 -1.79 20.91
N THR A 102 9.49 -1.86 22.14
CA THR A 102 9.87 -3.11 22.79
C THR A 102 8.67 -4.01 22.96
N ARG A 103 8.71 -5.20 22.34
CA ARG A 103 7.69 -6.25 22.51
C ARG A 103 8.23 -7.35 23.41
N PRO A 104 7.53 -7.71 24.51
CA PRO A 104 7.92 -8.82 25.37
C PRO A 104 8.19 -10.10 24.56
N GLY A 105 9.25 -10.83 24.90
CA GLY A 105 9.60 -12.11 24.26
C GLY A 105 10.38 -12.03 22.94
N THR A 106 10.78 -10.84 22.48
CA THR A 106 11.64 -10.69 21.29
C THR A 106 13.12 -10.53 21.69
N PRO A 107 14.09 -11.03 20.89
CA PRO A 107 15.53 -10.86 21.19
C PRO A 107 15.95 -9.40 21.36
N ALA A 108 15.28 -8.48 20.66
CA ALA A 108 15.55 -7.05 20.73
C ALA A 108 15.00 -6.39 22.02
N ALA A 109 14.08 -7.05 22.74
CA ALA A 109 13.56 -6.54 24.01
C ALA A 109 14.57 -6.64 25.16
N THR A 110 15.51 -7.58 25.07
CA THR A 110 16.55 -7.81 26.08
C THR A 110 17.90 -7.23 25.67
N MET A 111 17.95 -6.44 24.58
CA MET A 111 19.18 -5.77 24.18
C MET A 111 19.48 -4.59 25.10
N ASP A 112 20.65 -4.64 25.72
CA ASP A 112 21.29 -3.50 26.37
C ASP A 112 21.59 -2.47 25.28
N GLN A 113 21.30 -1.17 25.50
CA GLN A 113 21.35 -0.06 24.50
C GLN A 113 20.01 0.28 23.81
N GLN A 114 18.92 0.32 24.57
CA GLN A 114 17.70 0.99 24.09
C GLN A 114 17.99 2.48 23.81
N VAL A 115 17.49 3.01 22.69
CA VAL A 115 17.65 4.42 22.32
C VAL A 115 16.66 5.26 23.14
N PRO A 116 17.08 6.41 23.73
CA PRO A 116 16.16 7.26 24.48
C PRO A 116 14.98 7.74 23.62
N LYS A 117 13.76 7.71 24.17
CA LYS A 117 12.54 8.12 23.45
C LYS A 117 12.64 9.50 22.77
N PRO A 118 13.20 10.56 23.40
CA PRO A 118 13.33 11.86 22.74
C PRO A 118 14.19 11.81 21.47
N VAL A 119 15.23 10.97 21.46
CA VAL A 119 16.10 10.76 20.28
C VAL A 119 15.35 9.99 19.19
N VAL A 120 14.60 8.95 19.57
CA VAL A 120 13.76 8.21 18.61
C VAL A 120 12.72 9.12 17.95
N GLN A 121 12.10 10.03 18.73
CA GLN A 121 11.13 10.98 18.22
C GLN A 121 11.77 11.99 17.26
N GLU A 122 12.90 12.59 17.63
CA GLU A 122 13.62 13.55 16.78
C GLU A 122 14.04 12.93 15.43
N ARG A 123 14.59 11.71 15.46
CA ARG A 123 14.94 10.96 14.25
C ARG A 123 13.72 10.61 13.42
N TYR A 124 12.64 10.17 14.06
CA TYR A 124 11.38 9.87 13.39
C TYR A 124 10.87 11.09 12.62
N ASP A 125 10.86 12.26 13.26
CA ASP A 125 10.38 13.50 12.63
C ASP A 125 11.25 13.90 11.44
N ARG A 126 12.58 13.82 11.55
CA ARG A 126 13.52 14.06 10.42
C ARG A 126 13.29 13.11 9.25
N LEU A 127 13.06 11.82 9.53
CA LEU A 127 12.80 10.84 8.48
C LEU A 127 11.46 11.10 7.79
N VAL A 128 10.41 11.44 8.55
CA VAL A 128 9.10 11.77 8.01
C VAL A 128 9.17 13.01 7.13
N GLU A 129 9.88 14.05 7.55
CA GLU A 129 10.11 15.25 6.75
C GLU A 129 10.80 14.91 5.42
N LEU A 130 11.86 14.09 5.48
CA LEU A 130 12.59 13.64 4.30
C LEU A 130 11.70 12.87 3.32
N VAL A 131 10.95 11.89 3.82
CA VAL A 131 10.05 11.06 3.00
C VAL A 131 8.94 11.91 2.37
N ASN A 132 8.36 12.85 3.12
CA ASN A 132 7.32 13.74 2.61
C ASN A 132 7.84 14.65 1.49
N ARG A 133 9.06 15.18 1.66
CA ARG A 133 9.73 15.98 0.62
C ARG A 133 9.95 15.16 -0.65
N LEU A 134 10.52 13.96 -0.53
CA LEU A 134 10.78 13.08 -1.68
C LEU A 134 9.48 12.64 -2.39
N ALA A 135 8.45 12.30 -1.63
CA ALA A 135 7.14 11.94 -2.17
C ALA A 135 6.52 13.13 -2.93
N TRP A 136 6.61 14.34 -2.37
CA TRP A 136 6.12 15.54 -3.03
C TRP A 136 6.90 15.88 -4.30
N ASP A 137 8.23 15.83 -4.26
CA ASP A 137 9.08 16.07 -5.43
C ASP A 137 8.74 15.08 -6.57
N GLY A 138 8.61 13.80 -6.26
CA GLY A 138 8.21 12.78 -7.24
C GLY A 138 6.78 12.97 -7.75
N ASN A 139 5.86 13.50 -6.95
CA ASN A 139 4.51 13.82 -7.41
C ASN A 139 4.51 15.04 -8.34
N ARG A 140 5.36 16.04 -8.09
CA ARG A 140 5.48 17.24 -8.93
C ARG A 140 5.99 16.91 -10.33
N GLU A 141 6.82 15.89 -10.48
CA GLU A 141 7.25 15.38 -11.79
C GLU A 141 6.08 14.85 -12.64
N LEU A 142 4.92 14.56 -12.03
CA LEU A 142 3.73 14.10 -12.74
C LEU A 142 2.83 15.25 -13.23
N GLU A 143 3.03 16.48 -12.76
CA GLU A 143 2.24 17.63 -13.23
C GLU A 143 2.37 17.79 -14.76
N GLY A 144 1.24 17.94 -15.44
CA GLY A 144 1.14 18.02 -16.90
C GLY A 144 1.25 16.67 -17.63
N ARG A 145 1.50 15.55 -16.93
CA ARG A 145 1.52 14.22 -17.55
C ARG A 145 0.12 13.62 -17.61
N GLU A 146 -0.15 12.88 -18.68
CA GLU A 146 -1.34 12.04 -18.79
C GLU A 146 -1.14 10.74 -18.01
N VAL A 147 -2.15 10.34 -17.23
CA VAL A 147 -2.17 9.09 -16.47
C VAL A 147 -3.48 8.34 -16.68
N GLU A 148 -3.41 7.01 -16.58
CA GLU A 148 -4.59 6.14 -16.51
C GLU A 148 -5.04 6.03 -15.04
N VAL A 149 -6.33 6.24 -14.78
CA VAL A 149 -6.93 6.19 -13.44
C VAL A 149 -8.08 5.18 -13.44
N MET A 150 -8.04 4.25 -12.48
CA MET A 150 -9.18 3.40 -12.14
C MET A 150 -9.98 4.06 -11.02
N PHE A 151 -11.26 4.32 -11.25
CA PHE A 151 -12.13 4.99 -10.28
C PHE A 151 -12.56 4.04 -9.16
N ALA A 152 -12.70 4.56 -7.95
CA ALA A 152 -13.08 3.76 -6.78
C ALA A 152 -14.12 4.49 -5.92
N ASP A 153 -14.95 3.70 -5.24
CA ASP A 153 -15.95 4.21 -4.30
C ASP A 153 -15.30 4.53 -2.95
N GLY A 154 -15.63 5.68 -2.36
CA GLY A 154 -15.21 6.05 -1.01
C GLY A 154 -13.72 6.40 -0.82
N GLU A 155 -12.93 6.53 -1.90
CA GLU A 155 -11.53 6.97 -1.80
C GLU A 155 -11.37 8.48 -1.57
N GLY A 156 -12.44 9.27 -1.78
CA GLY A 156 -12.47 10.71 -1.57
C GLY A 156 -13.42 11.15 -0.45
N ARG A 157 -12.89 11.89 0.53
CA ARG A 157 -13.70 12.43 1.65
C ARG A 157 -14.61 13.60 1.25
N LYS A 158 -14.48 14.14 0.02
CA LYS A 158 -15.10 15.41 -0.42
C LYS A 158 -15.76 15.35 -1.80
N ASP A 159 -16.09 14.15 -2.28
CA ASP A 159 -16.57 13.94 -3.65
C ASP A 159 -17.87 14.72 -3.95
N ALA A 160 -18.78 14.84 -2.97
CA ALA A 160 -20.04 15.58 -3.13
C ALA A 160 -19.88 17.11 -3.13
N ALA A 161 -18.79 17.65 -2.56
CA ALA A 161 -18.59 19.10 -2.42
C ALA A 161 -17.76 19.72 -3.56
N THR A 162 -17.10 18.90 -4.38
CA THR A 162 -16.11 19.35 -5.38
C THR A 162 -16.36 18.82 -6.79
N SER A 163 -17.44 18.06 -7.02
CA SER A 163 -17.72 17.34 -8.26
C SER A 163 -16.55 16.46 -8.75
N ARG A 164 -15.65 16.08 -7.83
CA ARG A 164 -14.53 15.19 -8.10
C ARG A 164 -14.88 13.75 -7.74
N MET A 165 -14.23 12.83 -8.42
CA MET A 165 -14.23 11.41 -8.08
C MET A 165 -12.79 10.96 -7.88
N SER A 166 -12.59 10.06 -6.94
CA SER A 166 -11.26 9.57 -6.59
C SER A 166 -10.98 8.22 -7.24
N GLY A 167 -9.71 7.97 -7.51
CA GLY A 167 -9.24 6.70 -8.03
C GLY A 167 -7.74 6.52 -7.86
N ARG A 168 -7.24 5.42 -8.41
CA ARG A 168 -5.82 5.06 -8.36
C ARG A 168 -5.22 5.10 -9.76
N ALA A 169 -4.08 5.77 -9.89
CA ALA A 169 -3.23 5.61 -11.05
C ALA A 169 -2.58 4.21 -11.08
N ARG A 170 -1.97 3.82 -12.21
CA ARG A 170 -1.30 2.51 -12.34
C ARG A 170 -0.25 2.25 -11.27
N ASP A 171 0.45 3.29 -10.83
CA ASP A 171 1.46 3.24 -9.77
C ASP A 171 0.85 3.31 -8.34
N ASN A 172 -0.48 3.21 -8.25
CA ASN A 172 -1.29 3.25 -7.03
C ASN A 172 -1.33 4.61 -6.30
N ARG A 173 -0.84 5.69 -6.93
CA ARG A 173 -1.05 7.05 -6.41
C ARG A 173 -2.54 7.39 -6.43
N LEU A 174 -3.00 8.05 -5.36
CA LEU A 174 -4.37 8.56 -5.26
C LEU A 174 -4.52 9.78 -6.17
N VAL A 175 -5.54 9.77 -7.03
CA VAL A 175 -5.86 10.88 -7.94
C VAL A 175 -7.30 11.33 -7.70
N HIS A 176 -7.48 12.62 -7.45
CA HIS A 176 -8.79 13.27 -7.43
C HIS A 176 -9.05 13.90 -8.80
N VAL A 177 -10.07 13.42 -9.50
CA VAL A 177 -10.33 13.77 -10.89
C VAL A 177 -11.64 14.54 -11.00
N ALA A 178 -11.62 15.69 -11.67
CA ALA A 178 -12.86 16.37 -12.05
C ALA A 178 -13.57 15.51 -13.12
N VAL A 179 -14.86 15.24 -12.90
CA VAL A 179 -15.64 14.34 -13.78
C VAL A 179 -16.89 15.05 -14.28
N PRO A 180 -17.38 14.71 -15.50
CA PRO A 180 -18.62 15.30 -16.03
C PRO A 180 -19.83 15.06 -15.13
N ASP A 181 -20.75 16.02 -15.13
CA ASP A 181 -22.04 15.88 -14.43
C ASP A 181 -23.02 14.96 -15.19
N ASP A 182 -22.86 14.84 -16.52
CA ASP A 182 -23.66 13.94 -17.34
C ASP A 182 -23.42 12.47 -16.92
N PRO A 183 -24.45 11.76 -16.41
CA PRO A 183 -24.33 10.37 -15.97
C PRO A 183 -23.80 9.42 -17.05
N GLN A 184 -24.06 9.69 -18.34
CA GLN A 184 -23.61 8.84 -19.45
C GLN A 184 -22.09 8.89 -19.64
N HIS A 185 -21.47 10.02 -19.30
CA HIS A 185 -20.04 10.28 -19.45
C HIS A 185 -19.30 10.25 -18.10
N ARG A 186 -20.02 10.08 -16.99
CA ARG A 186 -19.45 9.94 -15.66
C ARG A 186 -18.91 8.52 -15.45
N PRO A 187 -17.67 8.33 -14.96
CA PRO A 187 -17.14 7.01 -14.66
C PRO A 187 -17.88 6.39 -13.47
N ARG A 188 -17.97 5.06 -13.44
CA ARG A 188 -18.44 4.31 -12.27
C ARG A 188 -17.22 3.75 -11.53
N PRO A 189 -17.32 3.47 -10.22
CA PRO A 189 -16.29 2.69 -9.54
C PRO A 189 -15.95 1.39 -10.27
N GLY A 190 -14.67 1.20 -10.59
CA GLY A 190 -14.13 0.12 -11.40
C GLY A 190 -13.92 0.47 -12.89
N ASP A 191 -14.56 1.51 -13.40
CA ASP A 191 -14.24 2.02 -14.75
C ASP A 191 -12.86 2.69 -14.76
N ILE A 192 -12.27 2.82 -15.94
CA ILE A 192 -10.93 3.34 -16.14
C ILE A 192 -10.99 4.48 -17.16
N ALA A 193 -10.31 5.59 -16.90
CA ALA A 193 -10.17 6.68 -17.87
C ALA A 193 -8.77 7.27 -17.83
N ARG A 194 -8.43 8.08 -18.83
CA ARG A 194 -7.23 8.90 -18.83
C ARG A 194 -7.53 10.31 -18.34
N THR A 195 -6.53 10.95 -17.76
CA THR A 195 -6.61 12.35 -17.32
C THR A 195 -5.23 12.98 -17.24
N VAL A 196 -5.16 14.30 -17.33
CA VAL A 196 -3.91 15.06 -17.15
C VAL A 196 -3.83 15.56 -15.72
N ILE A 197 -2.71 15.27 -15.05
CA ILE A 197 -2.47 15.77 -13.69
C ILE A 197 -2.28 17.29 -13.76
N THR A 198 -3.16 18.03 -13.09
CA THR A 198 -3.11 19.50 -13.05
C THR A 198 -2.33 20.02 -11.86
N HIS A 199 -2.31 19.28 -10.75
CA HIS A 199 -1.60 19.69 -9.54
C HIS A 199 -1.19 18.51 -8.66
N ALA A 200 0.02 18.57 -8.10
CA ALA A 200 0.57 17.61 -7.16
C ALA A 200 0.50 18.11 -5.71
N ALA A 201 -0.03 17.28 -4.82
CA ALA A 201 0.05 17.44 -3.37
C ALA A 201 1.00 16.37 -2.77
N PRO A 202 1.39 16.49 -1.48
CA PRO A 202 2.32 15.54 -0.87
C PRO A 202 1.85 14.07 -0.87
N HIS A 203 0.53 13.83 -0.84
CA HIS A 203 -0.04 12.49 -0.69
C HIS A 203 -1.12 12.12 -1.71
N HIS A 204 -1.37 12.99 -2.69
CA HIS A 204 -2.33 12.75 -3.77
C HIS A 204 -2.04 13.66 -4.96
N LEU A 205 -2.66 13.36 -6.09
CA LEU A 205 -2.67 14.18 -7.29
C LEU A 205 -4.07 14.72 -7.53
N ASN A 206 -4.17 15.87 -8.18
CA ASN A 206 -5.42 16.43 -8.68
C ASN A 206 -5.36 16.52 -10.20
N ALA A 207 -6.47 16.21 -10.84
CA ALA A 207 -6.62 16.23 -12.27
C ALA A 207 -7.94 16.93 -12.64
N ASP A 208 -7.84 18.24 -12.80
CA ASP A 208 -9.00 19.11 -13.03
C ASP A 208 -9.32 19.32 -14.52
N ALA A 209 -8.48 18.78 -15.41
CA ALA A 209 -8.66 18.88 -16.87
C ALA A 209 -9.79 17.98 -17.41
N GLY A 210 -10.48 17.22 -16.54
CA GLY A 210 -11.50 16.25 -16.92
C GLY A 210 -10.90 14.89 -17.29
N ILE A 211 -11.71 14.05 -17.90
CA ILE A 211 -11.32 12.71 -18.34
C ILE A 211 -11.38 12.56 -19.86
N THR A 212 -10.55 11.68 -20.38
CA THR A 212 -10.54 11.20 -21.76
C THR A 212 -10.52 9.67 -21.77
N ASP A 213 -10.80 9.06 -22.92
CA ASP A 213 -10.72 7.60 -23.11
C ASP A 213 -11.43 6.77 -22.03
N LEU A 214 -12.64 7.18 -21.63
CA LEU A 214 -13.43 6.46 -20.63
C LEU A 214 -13.74 5.04 -21.13
N ARG A 215 -13.18 4.05 -20.43
CA ARG A 215 -13.40 2.63 -20.67
C ARG A 215 -14.30 2.05 -19.60
N ARG A 216 -15.48 1.60 -20.03
CA ARG A 216 -16.39 0.81 -19.19
C ARG A 216 -15.78 -0.56 -18.93
N THR A 217 -15.83 -1.02 -17.68
CA THR A 217 -15.26 -2.31 -17.30
C THR A 217 -16.30 -3.22 -16.66
N ARG A 218 -15.97 -4.52 -16.60
CA ARG A 218 -16.75 -5.50 -15.82
C ARG A 218 -16.87 -5.10 -14.33
N GLY A 219 -15.88 -4.40 -13.80
CA GLY A 219 -15.91 -3.86 -12.43
C GLY A 219 -17.00 -2.80 -12.29
N GLY A 220 -17.06 -1.84 -13.21
CA GLY A 220 -18.12 -0.83 -13.29
C GLY A 220 -19.50 -1.44 -13.50
N ASP A 221 -19.62 -2.46 -14.34
CA ASP A 221 -20.90 -3.16 -14.57
C ASP A 221 -21.37 -3.90 -13.32
N THR A 222 -20.45 -4.53 -12.60
CA THR A 222 -20.75 -5.21 -11.33
C THR A 222 -21.16 -4.20 -10.26
N TRP A 223 -20.53 -3.02 -10.21
CA TRP A 223 -20.93 -1.96 -9.30
C TRP A 223 -22.33 -1.44 -9.64
N GLN A 224 -22.60 -1.14 -10.93
CA GLN A 224 -23.91 -0.65 -11.37
C GLN A 224 -25.02 -1.65 -11.02
N ALA A 225 -24.82 -2.93 -11.32
CA ALA A 225 -25.79 -3.98 -11.00
C ALA A 225 -26.07 -4.09 -9.48
N ARG A 226 -25.14 -3.70 -8.61
CA ARG A 226 -25.37 -3.63 -7.16
C ARG A 226 -26.17 -2.41 -6.74
N GLN A 227 -26.03 -1.28 -7.44
CA GLN A 227 -26.82 -0.07 -7.16
C GLN A 227 -28.26 -0.20 -7.66
N ASP A 228 -28.46 -0.90 -8.77
CA ASP A 228 -29.79 -1.11 -9.38
C ASP A 228 -30.64 -2.14 -8.60
N GLN A 229 -30.05 -2.87 -7.66
CA GLN A 229 -30.79 -3.77 -6.78
C GLN A 229 -31.60 -2.94 -5.75
N PRO A 230 -32.91 -3.18 -5.61
CA PRO A 230 -33.72 -2.47 -4.62
C PRO A 230 -33.14 -2.68 -3.22
N SER A 231 -33.01 -1.57 -2.47
CA SER A 231 -32.61 -1.57 -1.06
C SER A 231 -33.47 -2.56 -0.28
N GLN A 232 -32.95 -3.74 0.04
CA GLN A 232 -33.58 -4.58 1.06
C GLN A 232 -33.14 -4.03 2.41
N ASP A 233 -34.08 -3.43 3.15
CA ASP A 233 -33.88 -2.96 4.52
C ASP A 233 -33.45 -4.13 5.43
N GLY A 234 -32.14 -4.26 5.64
CA GLY A 234 -31.50 -5.26 6.48
C GLY A 234 -29.98 -5.10 6.45
N PRO A 235 -29.23 -5.55 7.48
CA PRO A 235 -27.77 -5.46 7.48
C PRO A 235 -27.21 -6.19 6.25
N ARG A 236 -26.56 -5.43 5.37
CA ARG A 236 -25.99 -5.88 4.10
C ARG A 236 -25.08 -7.09 4.33
N SER A 237 -25.56 -8.30 4.06
CA SER A 237 -24.68 -9.46 4.04
C SER A 237 -23.76 -9.34 2.84
N ARG A 238 -22.44 -9.24 3.07
CA ARG A 238 -21.46 -9.41 1.99
C ARG A 238 -21.68 -10.82 1.43
N PRO A 239 -21.72 -11.01 0.10
CA PRO A 239 -21.73 -12.37 -0.44
C PRO A 239 -20.50 -13.09 0.11
N THR A 240 -20.74 -14.13 0.90
CA THR A 240 -19.70 -15.00 1.43
C THR A 240 -19.05 -15.69 0.25
N VAL A 241 -17.84 -15.29 -0.10
CA VAL A 241 -16.98 -16.13 -0.94
C VAL A 241 -16.65 -17.35 -0.08
N GLY A 242 -17.35 -18.45 -0.33
CA GLY A 242 -17.08 -19.71 0.37
C GLY A 242 -15.66 -20.14 0.05
N LEU A 243 -14.81 -20.27 1.07
CA LEU A 243 -13.41 -20.71 0.95
C LEU A 243 -13.25 -22.18 0.51
N GLY A 244 -14.29 -22.81 -0.07
CA GLY A 244 -14.27 -24.22 -0.46
C GLY A 244 -13.96 -25.17 0.70
N MET A 245 -14.20 -24.76 1.95
CA MET A 245 -13.98 -25.61 3.11
C MET A 245 -15.11 -26.66 3.16
N PRO A 246 -14.80 -27.97 3.14
CA PRO A 246 -15.83 -29.00 3.25
C PRO A 246 -16.55 -28.90 4.59
N THR A 247 -17.88 -28.99 4.56
CA THR A 247 -18.71 -29.02 5.77
C THR A 247 -18.51 -30.36 6.49
N LEU A 248 -17.82 -30.32 7.63
CA LEU A 248 -17.83 -31.45 8.57
C LEU A 248 -19.24 -31.55 9.18
N GLY A 249 -19.97 -32.60 8.82
CA GLY A 249 -21.28 -32.89 9.39
C GLY A 249 -21.20 -33.11 10.89
N VAL A 250 -22.19 -32.61 11.63
CA VAL A 250 -22.28 -32.83 13.08
C VAL A 250 -22.47 -34.33 13.34
N PRO A 251 -21.72 -34.95 14.26
CA PRO A 251 -21.91 -36.36 14.61
C PRO A 251 -23.33 -36.62 15.09
N GLN A 252 -23.93 -37.73 14.64
CA GLN A 252 -25.24 -38.17 15.13
C GLN A 252 -25.21 -38.32 16.66
N GLN A 253 -26.15 -37.68 17.33
CA GLN A 253 -26.35 -37.86 18.77
C GLN A 253 -26.69 -39.33 19.05
N ALA A 254 -25.99 -39.90 20.03
CA ALA A 254 -26.24 -41.26 20.49
C ALA A 254 -27.68 -41.38 21.04
N PRO A 255 -28.35 -42.53 20.84
CA PRO A 255 -29.71 -42.73 21.31
C PRO A 255 -29.77 -42.66 22.85
N ALA A 256 -30.80 -41.98 23.36
CA ALA A 256 -31.04 -41.84 24.79
C ALA A 256 -31.28 -43.21 25.44
N THR A 257 -30.52 -43.51 26.50
CA THR A 257 -30.76 -44.66 27.37
C THR A 257 -32.03 -44.42 28.18
N ASP A 258 -32.99 -45.32 28.03
CA ASP A 258 -34.28 -45.33 28.69
C ASP A 258 -34.16 -45.51 30.21
N GLN A 259 -35.05 -44.85 30.95
CA GLN A 259 -35.04 -44.78 32.41
C GLN A 259 -35.56 -46.08 33.02
N GLY A 260 -34.66 -46.84 33.66
CA GLY A 260 -35.03 -47.93 34.58
C GLY A 260 -35.47 -47.37 35.94
N CYS A 261 -36.77 -47.45 36.21
CA CYS A 261 -37.41 -47.17 37.49
C CYS A 261 -36.88 -48.08 38.61
N GLY A 262 -36.59 -47.53 39.79
CA GLY A 262 -36.22 -48.30 40.97
C GLY A 262 -36.05 -47.45 42.24
N CYS A 263 -37.14 -47.23 42.98
CA CYS A 263 -37.10 -46.87 44.39
C CYS A 263 -38.04 -47.78 45.19
N SER A 264 -37.44 -48.42 46.20
CA SER A 264 -38.01 -49.09 47.39
C SER A 264 -38.82 -50.37 47.21
#